data_AF-A0A0A6D6N4-F1
#
_entry.id   AF-A0A0A6D6N4-F1
#
_cell.length_a   1.000
_cell.length_b   1.000
_cell.length_c   1.000
_cell.angle_alpha   90.00
_cell.angle_beta   90.00
_cell.angle_gamma   90.00
#
_symmetry.space_group_name_H-M   'P 1'
#
loop_
_entity.id
_entity.type
_entity.pdbx_description
1 polymer ?
#
loop_
_entity_poly.entity_id
_entity_poly.type
_entity_poly.pdbx_seq_one_letter_code
_entity_poly.pdbx_strand_id
1 'polypeptide(L)'
;MTSRLMFVSGVVVVLVVMGLSSATRPFLKLDLWLDQRESPVTAQANALSPIIACVNRVDVHWRNAYDKFERPRPTSDAFGHYLAEARDFDNTDAYTVQDIQKDLCLSHINEKLELLAYQPVLSKKVRDYAQALQGAAVIFTPERLDRSANFYATPLARLSQGSGQIQAASNAYINASTALREELLPLDVAQRPEQLKLLEARVGKEIHWSLLAYMIQARETLELLENGMKHRTLSPQAVANTTADLQQAWNRREPFIALRAGGFRNKDDDARELWRHISEPAQNYLDALNTLHKDWQNHAEPQRLSDDYYAVTRGYDALLSQYNRQARANF
;
A
#
# COMPACT_ATOMS: atom_id res chain seq x y z
N MET A 1 -18.87 51.30 14.91
CA MET A 1 -18.31 50.09 15.57
C MET A 1 -19.17 48.88 15.20
N THR A 2 -18.95 48.23 14.05
CA THR A 2 -19.76 47.05 13.65
C THR A 2 -19.06 46.10 12.66
N SER A 3 -18.07 46.56 11.89
CA SER A 3 -17.46 45.73 10.83
C SER A 3 -16.38 44.74 11.34
N ARG A 4 -15.59 45.09 12.36
CA ARG A 4 -14.54 44.20 12.92
C ARG A 4 -15.09 43.01 13.70
N LEU A 5 -16.24 43.16 14.36
CA LEU A 5 -16.89 42.06 15.10
C LEU A 5 -17.51 41.04 14.14
N MET A 6 -18.17 41.49 13.05
CA MET A 6 -18.72 40.56 12.04
C MET A 6 -17.64 39.74 11.32
N PHE A 7 -16.45 40.30 11.10
CA PHE A 7 -15.35 39.58 10.43
C PHE A 7 -14.78 38.46 11.31
N VAL A 8 -14.60 38.70 12.60
CA VAL A 8 -14.11 37.69 13.55
C VAL A 8 -15.17 36.61 13.78
N SER A 9 -16.44 36.98 13.88
CA SER A 9 -17.55 36.01 13.96
C SER A 9 -17.68 35.17 12.69
N GLY A 10 -17.49 35.76 11.50
CA GLY A 10 -17.54 35.06 10.22
C GLY A 10 -16.43 34.02 10.07
N VAL A 11 -15.19 34.35 10.46
CA VAL A 11 -14.05 33.41 10.41
C VAL A 11 -14.22 32.26 11.40
N VAL A 12 -14.75 32.53 12.61
CA VAL A 12 -15.03 31.48 13.61
C VAL A 12 -16.17 30.57 13.16
N VAL A 13 -17.24 31.09 12.56
CA VAL A 13 -18.34 30.26 12.02
C VAL A 13 -17.85 29.42 10.83
N VAL A 14 -17.01 29.96 9.96
CA VAL A 14 -16.38 29.18 8.89
C VAL A 14 -15.54 28.06 9.50
N LEU A 15 -14.62 28.33 10.42
CA LEU A 15 -13.78 27.30 11.05
C LEU A 15 -14.56 26.24 11.85
N VAL A 16 -15.66 26.62 12.51
CA VAL A 16 -16.54 25.69 13.25
C VAL A 16 -17.39 24.84 12.29
N VAL A 17 -17.86 25.40 11.17
CA VAL A 17 -18.52 24.62 10.11
C VAL A 17 -17.51 23.73 9.37
N MET A 18 -16.25 24.16 9.22
CA MET A 18 -15.14 23.36 8.69
C MET A 18 -14.77 22.20 9.62
N GLY A 19 -14.89 22.36 10.95
CA GLY A 19 -14.59 21.30 11.93
C GLY A 19 -15.70 20.27 12.14
N LEU A 20 -16.94 20.54 11.71
CA LEU A 20 -18.12 19.71 11.99
C LEU A 20 -18.65 18.93 10.78
N SER A 21 -18.09 19.11 9.59
CA SER A 21 -18.55 18.45 8.38
C SER A 21 -17.48 17.52 7.82
N SER A 22 -17.76 16.22 7.85
CA SER A 22 -17.00 15.22 7.10
C SER A 22 -16.85 15.65 5.63
N ALA A 23 -15.65 15.45 5.08
CA ALA A 23 -15.18 15.72 3.71
C ALA A 23 -16.25 16.17 2.69
N THR A 24 -16.71 17.42 2.77
CA THR A 24 -17.59 17.95 1.72
C THR A 24 -16.76 18.31 0.49
N ARG A 25 -17.31 18.08 -0.71
CA ARG A 25 -16.73 18.41 -2.03
C ARG A 25 -15.98 19.77 -2.11
N PRO A 26 -16.45 20.89 -1.49
CA PRO A 26 -15.69 22.14 -1.49
C PRO A 26 -14.35 22.06 -0.73
N PHE A 27 -14.23 21.26 0.33
CA PHE A 27 -12.93 21.03 1.00
C PHE A 27 -11.96 20.28 0.12
N LEU A 28 -12.43 19.24 -0.56
CA LEU A 28 -11.60 18.47 -1.49
C LEU A 28 -11.08 19.35 -2.63
N LYS A 29 -11.89 20.30 -3.13
CA LYS A 29 -11.44 21.28 -4.12
C LYS A 29 -10.38 22.24 -3.57
N LEU A 30 -10.53 22.70 -2.33
CA LEU A 30 -9.56 23.58 -1.69
C LEU A 30 -8.22 22.86 -1.45
N ASP A 31 -8.29 21.62 -0.97
CA ASP A 31 -7.14 20.72 -0.75
C ASP A 31 -6.36 20.51 -2.05
N LEU A 32 -7.04 20.07 -3.12
CA LEU A 32 -6.43 19.91 -4.45
C LEU A 32 -5.89 21.22 -5.03
N TRP A 33 -6.55 22.35 -4.78
CA TRP A 33 -6.06 23.65 -5.21
C TRP A 33 -4.77 24.04 -4.48
N LEU A 34 -4.67 23.77 -3.18
CA LEU A 34 -3.43 23.98 -2.41
C LEU A 34 -2.30 23.11 -2.94
N ASP A 35 -2.57 21.83 -3.22
CA ASP A 35 -1.55 20.93 -3.76
C ASP A 35 -1.09 21.35 -5.16
N GLN A 36 -2.00 21.81 -6.02
CA GLN A 36 -1.64 22.33 -7.34
C GLN A 36 -0.72 23.56 -7.26
N ARG A 37 -0.80 24.36 -6.19
CA ARG A 37 0.13 25.48 -5.96
C ARG A 37 1.53 24.98 -5.63
N GLU A 38 1.63 23.85 -4.97
CA GLU A 38 2.91 23.19 -4.72
C GLU A 38 3.45 22.56 -6.00
N SER A 39 2.70 21.64 -6.62
CA SER A 39 3.04 21.04 -7.91
C SER A 39 1.86 20.24 -8.47
N PRO A 40 1.77 20.05 -9.81
CA PRO A 40 0.80 19.14 -10.40
C PRO A 40 0.92 17.71 -9.86
N VAL A 41 2.13 17.25 -9.56
CA VAL A 41 2.40 15.88 -9.07
C VAL A 41 1.84 15.68 -7.68
N THR A 42 1.95 16.68 -6.79
CA THR A 42 1.39 16.62 -5.43
C THR A 42 -0.14 16.48 -5.48
N ALA A 43 -0.80 17.27 -6.34
CA ALA A 43 -2.24 17.17 -6.51
C ALA A 43 -2.67 15.81 -7.09
N GLN A 44 -1.92 15.28 -8.05
CA GLN A 44 -2.17 13.96 -8.62
C GLN A 44 -1.97 12.84 -7.57
N ALA A 45 -0.93 12.93 -6.75
CA ALA A 45 -0.70 11.96 -5.67
C ALA A 45 -1.79 12.01 -4.61
N ASN A 46 -2.24 13.20 -4.22
CA ASN A 46 -3.38 13.34 -3.31
C ASN A 46 -4.67 12.78 -3.94
N ALA A 47 -4.87 12.96 -5.25
CA ALA A 47 -6.01 12.38 -5.95
C ALA A 47 -5.99 10.84 -6.03
N LEU A 48 -4.81 10.21 -6.08
CA LEU A 48 -4.66 8.75 -6.05
C LEU A 48 -4.72 8.17 -4.64
N SER A 49 -4.39 8.94 -3.62
CA SER A 49 -4.21 8.49 -2.23
C SER A 49 -5.41 7.68 -1.68
N PRO A 50 -6.69 8.10 -1.85
CA PRO A 50 -7.83 7.31 -1.37
C PRO A 50 -7.93 5.94 -2.06
N ILE A 51 -7.61 5.87 -3.36
CA ILE A 51 -7.65 4.63 -4.13
C ILE A 51 -6.54 3.68 -3.64
N ILE A 52 -5.33 4.19 -3.46
CA ILE A 52 -4.18 3.45 -2.92
C ILE A 52 -4.51 2.95 -1.50
N ALA A 53 -5.12 3.78 -0.66
CA ALA A 53 -5.54 3.41 0.68
C ALA A 53 -6.54 2.25 0.68
N CYS A 54 -7.55 2.31 -0.19
CA CYS A 54 -8.50 1.21 -0.37
C CYS A 54 -7.83 -0.09 -0.82
N VAL A 55 -6.95 -0.02 -1.84
CA VAL A 55 -6.24 -1.20 -2.36
C VAL A 55 -5.36 -1.84 -1.29
N ASN A 56 -4.66 -1.02 -0.49
CA ASN A 56 -3.73 -1.47 0.52
C ASN A 56 -4.38 -1.89 1.85
N ARG A 57 -5.66 -1.55 2.09
CA ARG A 57 -6.35 -1.82 3.38
C ARG A 57 -7.55 -2.73 3.27
N VAL A 58 -8.10 -2.93 2.07
CA VAL A 58 -9.33 -3.70 1.86
C VAL A 58 -9.12 -4.70 0.74
N ASP A 59 -8.67 -4.24 -0.44
CA ASP A 59 -8.53 -5.12 -1.59
C ASP A 59 -7.54 -6.26 -1.35
N VAL A 60 -6.40 -5.99 -0.72
CA VAL A 60 -5.40 -7.01 -0.39
C VAL A 60 -6.00 -8.16 0.43
N HIS A 61 -6.88 -7.87 1.39
CA HIS A 61 -7.52 -8.89 2.21
C HIS A 61 -8.54 -9.70 1.41
N TRP A 62 -9.32 -9.03 0.55
CA TRP A 62 -10.29 -9.71 -0.30
C TRP A 62 -9.63 -10.63 -1.33
N ARG A 63 -8.52 -10.20 -1.95
CA ARG A 63 -7.74 -11.06 -2.86
C ARG A 63 -7.12 -12.25 -2.13
N ASN A 64 -6.54 -12.03 -0.95
CA ASN A 64 -5.99 -13.12 -0.13
C ASN A 64 -7.06 -14.16 0.24
N ALA A 65 -8.27 -13.70 0.58
CA ALA A 65 -9.37 -14.60 0.90
C ALA A 65 -9.87 -15.36 -0.34
N TYR A 66 -9.93 -14.70 -1.50
CA TYR A 66 -10.23 -15.33 -2.78
C TYR A 66 -9.20 -16.41 -3.15
N ASP A 67 -7.90 -16.13 -3.01
CA ASP A 67 -6.84 -17.09 -3.33
C ASP A 67 -6.93 -18.36 -2.47
N LYS A 68 -7.21 -18.21 -1.17
CA LYS A 68 -7.45 -19.34 -0.25
C LYS A 68 -8.71 -20.12 -0.62
N PHE A 69 -9.72 -19.44 -1.13
CA PHE A 69 -10.98 -20.02 -1.54
C PHE A 69 -10.88 -20.80 -2.86
N GLU A 70 -10.17 -20.28 -3.87
CA GLU A 70 -9.93 -20.99 -5.14
C GLU A 70 -8.92 -22.13 -5.01
N ARG A 71 -7.91 -21.96 -4.16
CA ARG A 71 -6.82 -22.92 -3.99
C ARG A 71 -6.69 -23.27 -2.51
N PRO A 72 -7.58 -24.12 -1.95
CA PRO A 72 -7.47 -24.57 -0.57
C PRO A 72 -6.15 -25.33 -0.42
N ARG A 73 -5.16 -24.72 0.26
CA ARG A 73 -3.86 -25.38 0.48
C ARG A 73 -3.98 -26.40 1.61
N PRO A 74 -3.30 -27.55 1.51
CA PRO A 74 -3.14 -28.43 2.66
C PRO A 74 -2.39 -27.70 3.78
N THR A 75 -2.90 -27.80 5.01
CA THR A 75 -2.46 -27.07 6.21
C THR A 75 -1.03 -27.37 6.69
N SER A 76 -0.24 -28.14 5.93
CA SER A 76 1.04 -28.71 6.39
C SER A 76 2.19 -28.59 5.38
N ASP A 77 2.18 -27.62 4.46
CA ASP A 77 3.36 -27.40 3.63
C ASP A 77 4.49 -26.73 4.43
N ALA A 78 5.75 -27.02 4.05
CA ALA A 78 6.95 -26.38 4.60
C ALA A 78 7.06 -24.88 4.24
N PHE A 79 6.06 -24.35 3.51
CA PHE A 79 5.90 -22.94 3.17
C PHE A 79 4.86 -22.25 4.07
N GLY A 80 4.24 -22.97 5.01
CA GLY A 80 3.15 -22.48 5.86
C GLY A 80 3.59 -21.38 6.82
N HIS A 81 4.88 -21.34 7.15
CA HIS A 81 5.53 -20.28 7.93
C HIS A 81 5.95 -19.07 7.05
N TYR A 82 5.96 -19.23 5.73
CA TYR A 82 6.39 -18.22 4.77
C TYR A 82 5.23 -17.58 3.99
N LEU A 83 4.04 -18.17 4.02
CA LEU A 83 2.82 -17.57 3.48
C LEU A 83 2.38 -16.40 4.37
N ALA A 84 1.73 -15.39 3.76
CA ALA A 84 1.14 -14.25 4.48
C ALA A 84 0.40 -14.73 5.73
N GLU A 85 1.01 -14.58 6.90
CA GLU A 85 0.21 -14.43 8.09
C GLU A 85 -0.63 -13.20 7.79
N ALA A 86 -1.95 -13.35 7.82
CA ALA A 86 -2.88 -12.25 7.63
C ALA A 86 -2.47 -10.99 8.43
N ARG A 87 -1.80 -11.23 9.57
CA ARG A 87 -1.14 -10.29 10.48
C ARG A 87 -0.11 -9.35 9.83
N ASP A 88 0.55 -9.76 8.74
CA ASP A 88 1.50 -8.92 8.00
C ASP A 88 0.83 -7.68 7.44
N PHE A 89 -0.45 -7.79 7.04
CA PHE A 89 -1.28 -6.68 6.52
C PHE A 89 -2.30 -6.17 7.55
N ASP A 90 -2.36 -6.79 8.73
CA ASP A 90 -3.35 -6.52 9.76
C ASP A 90 -2.86 -5.50 10.78
N ASN A 91 -3.50 -4.34 10.81
CA ASN A 91 -3.57 -3.50 12.00
C ASN A 91 -4.74 -2.54 11.80
N THR A 92 -5.95 -3.07 11.92
CA THR A 92 -7.12 -2.21 11.96
C THR A 92 -7.52 -2.00 13.41
N ASP A 93 -7.37 -0.77 13.88
CA ASP A 93 -8.02 -0.28 15.10
C ASP A 93 -9.56 -0.24 14.97
N ALA A 94 -10.08 -0.57 13.78
CA ALA A 94 -11.49 -0.68 13.52
C ALA A 94 -12.04 -2.01 14.03
N TYR A 95 -13.16 -1.94 14.74
CA TYR A 95 -13.84 -3.10 15.31
C TYR A 95 -14.36 -4.09 14.25
N THR A 96 -14.54 -3.68 12.97
CA THR A 96 -14.88 -4.59 11.85
C THR A 96 -14.30 -4.13 10.49
N VAL A 97 -13.92 -5.09 9.63
CA VAL A 97 -13.46 -4.84 8.23
C VAL A 97 -14.57 -4.23 7.34
N GLN A 98 -15.84 -4.40 7.71
CA GLN A 98 -16.97 -3.83 6.97
C GLN A 98 -17.00 -2.30 7.05
N ASP A 99 -16.69 -1.73 8.22
CA ASP A 99 -16.69 -0.28 8.41
C ASP A 99 -15.57 0.36 7.59
N ILE A 100 -14.37 -0.23 7.62
CA ILE A 100 -13.22 0.21 6.81
C ILE A 100 -13.52 0.13 5.32
N GLN A 101 -14.14 -0.97 4.87
CA GLN A 101 -14.53 -1.11 3.48
C GLN A 101 -15.50 -0.02 3.05
N LYS A 102 -16.50 0.28 3.88
CA LYS A 102 -17.49 1.32 3.59
C LYS A 102 -16.83 2.69 3.50
N ASP A 103 -15.99 3.02 4.46
CA ASP A 103 -15.37 4.34 4.58
C ASP A 103 -14.30 4.58 3.51
N LEU A 104 -13.47 3.59 3.20
CA LEU A 104 -12.34 3.77 2.28
C LEU A 104 -12.64 3.42 0.83
N CYS A 105 -13.45 2.39 0.60
CA CYS A 105 -13.62 1.82 -0.73
C CYS A 105 -14.96 2.10 -1.38
N LEU A 106 -16.00 2.37 -0.59
CA LEU A 106 -17.37 2.54 -1.10
C LEU A 106 -17.88 3.99 -1.01
N SER A 107 -17.20 4.86 -0.27
CA SER A 107 -17.57 6.26 -0.12
C SER A 107 -16.54 7.16 -0.82
N HIS A 108 -16.95 7.86 -1.88
CA HIS A 108 -16.19 8.97 -2.49
C HIS A 108 -14.74 8.67 -2.91
N ILE A 109 -14.37 7.39 -3.08
CA ILE A 109 -12.99 6.92 -3.34
C ILE A 109 -12.33 7.59 -4.55
N ASN A 110 -13.09 7.93 -5.59
CA ASN A 110 -12.59 8.56 -6.81
C ASN A 110 -12.94 10.05 -6.91
N GLU A 111 -13.49 10.68 -5.86
CA GLU A 111 -13.98 12.07 -5.95
C GLU A 111 -12.85 13.07 -6.20
N LYS A 112 -11.70 12.92 -5.52
CA LYS A 112 -10.53 13.77 -5.78
C LYS A 112 -10.01 13.60 -7.21
N LEU A 113 -10.02 12.36 -7.72
CA LEU A 113 -9.62 12.04 -9.09
C LEU A 113 -10.54 12.71 -10.14
N GLU A 114 -11.85 12.66 -9.91
CA GLU A 114 -12.85 13.33 -10.75
C GLU A 114 -12.77 14.86 -10.68
N LEU A 115 -12.58 15.42 -9.48
CA LEU A 115 -12.42 16.86 -9.28
C LEU A 115 -11.16 17.41 -9.97
N LEU A 116 -10.08 16.64 -9.96
CA LEU A 116 -8.84 16.98 -10.66
C LEU A 116 -8.92 16.77 -12.17
N ALA A 117 -9.98 16.09 -12.67
CA ALA A 117 -10.09 15.62 -14.06
C ALA A 117 -8.87 14.81 -14.53
N TYR A 118 -8.25 14.06 -13.61
CA TYR A 118 -7.05 13.26 -13.85
C TYR A 118 -7.44 11.80 -14.08
N GLN A 119 -6.90 11.16 -15.12
CA GLN A 119 -7.09 9.74 -15.43
C GLN A 119 -8.56 9.27 -15.41
N PRO A 120 -9.40 9.70 -16.36
CA PRO A 120 -10.82 9.32 -16.40
C PRO A 120 -11.04 7.80 -16.57
N VAL A 121 -10.09 7.10 -17.19
CA VAL A 121 -10.11 5.63 -17.33
C VAL A 121 -9.95 4.96 -15.96
N LEU A 122 -8.99 5.42 -15.15
CA LEU A 122 -8.84 4.96 -13.77
C LEU A 122 -10.10 5.25 -12.96
N SER A 123 -10.66 6.45 -13.06
CA SER A 123 -11.91 6.81 -12.36
C SER A 123 -13.06 5.84 -12.68
N LYS A 124 -13.18 5.42 -13.95
CA LYS A 124 -14.15 4.38 -14.33
C LYS A 124 -13.84 3.04 -13.67
N LYS A 125 -12.60 2.57 -13.74
CA LYS A 125 -12.18 1.30 -13.13
C LYS A 125 -12.39 1.27 -11.62
N VAL A 126 -12.22 2.40 -10.93
CA VAL A 126 -12.53 2.52 -9.50
C VAL A 126 -14.02 2.35 -9.23
N ARG A 127 -14.91 2.93 -10.06
CA ARG A 127 -16.35 2.71 -9.92
C ARG A 127 -16.75 1.26 -10.18
N ASP A 128 -16.21 0.65 -11.24
CA ASP A 128 -16.45 -0.75 -11.58
C ASP A 128 -15.98 -1.67 -10.43
N TYR A 129 -14.81 -1.37 -9.86
CA TYR A 129 -14.28 -2.04 -8.67
C TYR A 129 -15.19 -1.91 -7.45
N ALA A 130 -15.58 -0.68 -7.09
CA ALA A 130 -16.41 -0.43 -5.91
C ALA A 130 -17.75 -1.16 -6.01
N GLN A 131 -18.35 -1.19 -7.21
CA GLN A 131 -19.58 -1.94 -7.48
C GLN A 131 -19.37 -3.45 -7.33
N ALA A 132 -18.29 -4.01 -7.90
CA ALA A 132 -17.99 -5.43 -7.79
C ALA A 132 -17.69 -5.86 -6.34
N LEU A 133 -16.93 -5.04 -5.61
CA LEU A 133 -16.63 -5.23 -4.19
C LEU A 133 -17.89 -5.19 -3.32
N GLN A 134 -18.81 -4.26 -3.59
CA GLN A 134 -20.10 -4.21 -2.90
C GLN A 134 -20.92 -5.48 -3.18
N GLY A 135 -20.97 -5.93 -4.43
CA GLY A 135 -21.66 -7.17 -4.80
C GLY A 135 -21.07 -8.40 -4.10
N ALA A 136 -19.73 -8.52 -4.07
CA ALA A 136 -19.04 -9.58 -3.36
C ALA A 136 -19.34 -9.55 -1.86
N ALA A 137 -19.30 -8.38 -1.22
CA ALA A 137 -19.56 -8.23 0.21
C ALA A 137 -20.99 -8.60 0.64
N VAL A 138 -21.97 -8.53 -0.26
CA VAL A 138 -23.35 -9.01 -0.01
C VAL A 138 -23.44 -10.54 -0.11
N ILE A 139 -22.70 -11.14 -1.04
CA ILE A 139 -22.78 -12.58 -1.35
C ILE A 139 -21.93 -13.41 -0.38
N PHE A 140 -20.80 -12.86 0.06
CA PHE A 140 -19.92 -13.43 1.07
C PHE A 140 -20.31 -12.89 2.46
N THR A 141 -21.20 -13.59 3.15
CA THR A 141 -21.49 -13.29 4.57
C THR A 141 -20.28 -13.63 5.43
N PRO A 142 -20.11 -12.98 6.61
CA PRO A 142 -19.02 -13.29 7.55
C PRO A 142 -18.90 -14.79 7.90
N GLU A 143 -20.01 -15.54 7.84
CA GLU A 143 -20.03 -16.99 8.09
C GLU A 143 -19.36 -17.82 6.98
N ARG A 144 -19.19 -17.25 5.78
CA ARG A 144 -18.58 -17.91 4.60
C ARG A 144 -17.14 -17.48 4.38
N LEU A 145 -16.84 -16.23 4.72
CA LEU A 145 -15.52 -15.61 4.59
C LEU A 145 -15.34 -14.71 5.82
N ASP A 146 -14.68 -15.26 6.85
CA ASP A 146 -14.32 -14.46 8.02
C ASP A 146 -13.23 -13.47 7.61
N ARG A 147 -13.53 -12.18 7.78
CA ARG A 147 -12.67 -11.06 7.42
C ARG A 147 -11.87 -10.55 8.62
N SER A 148 -12.03 -11.16 9.80
CA SER A 148 -11.17 -10.92 10.95
C SER A 148 -9.82 -11.62 10.77
N ALA A 149 -8.83 -11.21 11.57
CA ALA A 149 -7.42 -11.61 11.55
C ALA A 149 -7.10 -13.11 11.35
N ASN A 150 -8.07 -14.01 11.54
CA ASN A 150 -7.96 -15.44 11.25
C ASN A 150 -8.96 -15.81 10.13
N PHE A 151 -8.55 -15.58 8.89
CA PHE A 151 -9.37 -15.87 7.72
C PHE A 151 -9.65 -17.38 7.58
N TYR A 152 -10.83 -17.82 8.01
CA TYR A 152 -11.41 -19.10 7.64
C TYR A 152 -12.40 -18.87 6.50
N ALA A 153 -12.05 -19.34 5.31
CA ALA A 153 -12.99 -19.44 4.20
C ALA A 153 -13.62 -20.84 4.23
N THR A 154 -14.94 -20.92 4.19
CA THR A 154 -15.60 -22.21 3.97
C THR A 154 -15.41 -22.61 2.51
N PRO A 155 -14.77 -23.74 2.17
CA PRO A 155 -14.57 -24.14 0.78
C PRO A 155 -15.90 -24.27 0.03
N LEU A 156 -15.95 -23.82 -1.24
CA LEU A 156 -17.15 -23.93 -2.10
C LEU A 156 -17.75 -25.33 -2.15
N ALA A 157 -16.88 -26.35 -2.13
CA ALA A 157 -17.28 -27.75 -2.17
C ALA A 157 -18.18 -28.14 -0.98
N ARG A 158 -18.19 -27.36 0.11
CA ARG A 158 -19.05 -27.56 1.27
C ARG A 158 -20.35 -26.73 1.23
N LEU A 159 -20.52 -25.84 0.25
CA LEU A 159 -21.73 -25.03 0.08
C LEU A 159 -22.63 -25.69 -0.98
N SER A 160 -23.67 -26.40 -0.52
CA SER A 160 -24.57 -27.18 -1.38
C SER A 160 -25.62 -26.36 -2.15
N GLN A 161 -25.75 -25.05 -1.89
CA GLN A 161 -26.62 -24.13 -2.61
C GLN A 161 -25.93 -22.77 -2.85
N GLY A 162 -26.05 -22.21 -4.07
CA GLY A 162 -25.56 -20.87 -4.42
C GLY A 162 -24.15 -20.79 -5.03
N SER A 163 -23.51 -21.91 -5.35
CA SER A 163 -22.13 -21.95 -5.89
C SER A 163 -21.93 -21.11 -7.16
N GLY A 164 -22.89 -21.10 -8.08
CA GLY A 164 -22.81 -20.30 -9.32
C GLY A 164 -22.87 -18.79 -9.11
N GLN A 165 -23.70 -18.31 -8.17
CA GLN A 165 -23.77 -16.88 -7.83
C GLN A 165 -22.51 -16.43 -7.09
N ILE A 166 -22.00 -17.27 -6.18
CA ILE A 166 -20.74 -17.00 -5.49
C ILE A 166 -19.59 -16.93 -6.50
N GLN A 167 -19.46 -17.90 -7.39
CA GLN A 167 -18.41 -17.90 -8.41
C GLN A 167 -18.50 -16.71 -9.37
N ALA A 168 -19.70 -16.33 -9.81
CA ALA A 168 -19.91 -15.15 -10.63
C ALA A 168 -19.48 -13.86 -9.92
N ALA A 169 -19.82 -13.72 -8.64
CA ALA A 169 -19.44 -12.57 -7.83
C ALA A 169 -17.92 -12.53 -7.57
N SER A 170 -17.30 -13.68 -7.30
CA SER A 170 -15.84 -13.75 -7.15
C SER A 170 -15.13 -13.34 -8.43
N ASN A 171 -15.57 -13.87 -9.58
CA ASN A 171 -14.99 -13.55 -10.88
C ASN A 171 -15.16 -12.06 -11.21
N ALA A 172 -16.33 -11.49 -10.95
CA ALA A 172 -16.57 -10.06 -11.13
C ALA A 172 -15.62 -9.21 -10.27
N TYR A 173 -15.48 -9.57 -8.99
CA TYR A 173 -14.58 -8.90 -8.06
C TYR A 173 -13.10 -9.00 -8.49
N ILE A 174 -12.59 -10.22 -8.74
CA ILE A 174 -11.16 -10.40 -9.05
C ILE A 174 -10.79 -9.75 -10.38
N ASN A 175 -11.69 -9.75 -11.37
CA ASN A 175 -11.47 -9.07 -12.65
C ASN A 175 -11.43 -7.54 -12.46
N ALA A 176 -12.37 -6.97 -11.71
CA ALA A 176 -12.39 -5.53 -11.46
C ALA A 176 -11.20 -5.07 -10.60
N SER A 177 -10.83 -5.84 -9.57
CA SER A 177 -9.65 -5.62 -8.72
C SER A 177 -8.35 -5.66 -9.54
N THR A 178 -8.20 -6.67 -10.40
CA THR A 178 -7.03 -6.77 -11.31
C THR A 178 -6.98 -5.58 -12.27
N ALA A 179 -8.10 -5.26 -12.93
CA ALA A 179 -8.16 -4.14 -13.87
C ALA A 179 -7.89 -2.77 -13.21
N LEU A 180 -8.28 -2.59 -11.94
CA LEU A 180 -7.95 -1.41 -11.14
C LEU A 180 -6.46 -1.34 -10.84
N ARG A 181 -5.86 -2.44 -10.35
CA ARG A 181 -4.44 -2.49 -10.00
C ARG A 181 -3.53 -2.28 -11.20
N GLU A 182 -3.86 -2.88 -12.35
CA GLU A 182 -3.11 -2.70 -13.60
C GLU A 182 -3.06 -1.24 -14.05
N GLU A 183 -4.14 -0.47 -13.82
CA GLU A 183 -4.20 0.95 -14.17
C GLU A 183 -3.55 1.84 -13.10
N LEU A 184 -3.76 1.51 -11.82
CA LEU A 184 -3.29 2.33 -10.69
C LEU A 184 -1.77 2.24 -10.49
N LEU A 185 -1.21 1.04 -10.59
CA LEU A 185 0.17 0.76 -10.20
C LEU A 185 1.19 1.61 -10.99
N PRO A 186 1.11 1.71 -12.33
CA PRO A 186 2.06 2.53 -13.08
C PRO A 186 1.97 4.02 -12.71
N LEU A 187 0.77 4.50 -12.38
CA LEU A 187 0.55 5.90 -12.00
C LEU A 187 1.17 6.22 -10.64
N ASP A 188 0.98 5.33 -9.66
CA ASP A 188 1.59 5.47 -8.33
C ASP A 188 3.12 5.46 -8.43
N VAL A 189 3.69 4.54 -9.22
CA VAL A 189 5.14 4.44 -9.44
C VAL A 189 5.70 5.69 -10.08
N ALA A 190 5.08 6.16 -11.17
CA ALA A 190 5.58 7.30 -11.92
C ALA A 190 5.65 8.59 -11.10
N GLN A 191 4.86 8.71 -10.03
CA GLN A 191 4.86 9.87 -9.15
C GLN A 191 6.02 9.88 -8.15
N ARG A 192 6.53 8.72 -7.73
CA ARG A 192 7.52 8.63 -6.63
C ARG A 192 8.84 9.34 -6.94
N PRO A 193 9.44 9.20 -8.15
CA PRO A 193 10.65 9.94 -8.49
C PRO A 193 10.44 11.46 -8.54
N GLU A 194 9.27 11.93 -8.98
CA GLU A 194 8.94 13.34 -9.02
C GLU A 194 8.71 13.91 -7.60
N GLN A 195 8.03 13.16 -6.72
CA GLN A 195 7.93 13.48 -5.30
C GLN A 195 9.32 13.58 -4.64
N LEU A 196 10.23 12.68 -4.99
CA LEU A 196 11.60 12.68 -4.48
C LEU A 196 12.36 13.95 -4.90
N LYS A 197 12.24 14.38 -6.16
CA LYS A 197 12.82 15.65 -6.65
C LYS A 197 12.26 16.86 -5.91
N LEU A 198 10.95 16.89 -5.64
CA LEU A 198 10.32 17.97 -4.88
C LEU A 198 10.81 18.02 -3.43
N LEU A 199 10.96 16.86 -2.77
CA LEU A 199 11.56 16.79 -1.44
C LEU A 199 13.00 17.30 -1.45
N GLU A 200 13.81 16.89 -2.42
CA GLU A 200 15.18 17.34 -2.55
C GLU A 200 15.28 18.87 -2.72
N ALA A 201 14.44 19.45 -3.57
CA ALA A 201 14.42 20.89 -3.80
C ALA A 201 13.98 21.70 -2.56
N ARG A 202 13.13 21.13 -1.71
CA ARG A 202 12.57 21.82 -0.54
C ARG A 202 13.42 21.70 0.70
N VAL A 203 13.89 20.50 0.99
CA VAL A 203 14.54 20.16 2.25
C VAL A 203 15.90 19.51 2.07
N GLY A 204 16.35 19.23 0.84
CA GLY A 204 17.59 18.51 0.58
C GLY A 204 17.45 17.00 0.77
N LYS A 205 18.59 16.30 0.80
CA LYS A 205 18.66 14.83 0.97
C LYS A 205 18.61 14.43 2.45
N GLU A 206 17.58 14.91 3.13
CA GLU A 206 17.34 14.69 4.57
C GLU A 206 16.52 13.41 4.81
N ILE A 207 16.14 13.15 6.06
CA ILE A 207 15.49 11.91 6.48
C ILE A 207 14.27 11.48 5.65
N HIS A 208 13.40 12.43 5.28
CA HIS A 208 12.20 12.17 4.46
C HIS A 208 12.56 11.78 3.03
N TRP A 209 13.55 12.46 2.45
CA TRP A 209 14.07 12.13 1.13
C TRP A 209 14.71 10.74 1.14
N SER A 210 15.55 10.44 2.13
CA SER A 210 16.23 9.15 2.26
C SER A 210 15.24 8.00 2.43
N LEU A 211 14.14 8.23 3.15
CA LEU A 211 13.08 7.25 3.33
C LEU A 211 12.36 6.93 2.00
N LEU A 212 11.91 7.96 1.28
CA LEU A 212 11.27 7.77 -0.02
C LEU A 212 12.24 7.14 -1.03
N ALA A 213 13.49 7.59 -1.07
CA ALA A 213 14.53 7.01 -1.93
C ALA A 213 14.75 5.53 -1.64
N TYR A 214 14.75 5.11 -0.38
CA TYR A 214 14.86 3.70 0.00
C TYR A 214 13.66 2.88 -0.46
N MET A 215 12.42 3.38 -0.27
CA MET A 215 11.22 2.67 -0.71
C MET A 215 11.13 2.54 -2.24
N ILE A 216 11.58 3.57 -2.98
CA ILE A 216 11.74 3.51 -4.44
C ILE A 216 12.75 2.43 -4.80
N GLN A 217 13.95 2.46 -4.22
CA GLN A 217 15.00 1.49 -4.50
C GLN A 217 14.57 0.05 -4.17
N ALA A 218 13.89 -0.17 -3.04
CA ALA A 218 13.39 -1.49 -2.64
C ALA A 218 12.41 -2.06 -3.67
N ARG A 219 11.54 -1.19 -4.21
CA ARG A 219 10.61 -1.58 -5.26
C ARG A 219 11.31 -1.89 -6.58
N GLU A 220 12.22 -1.01 -7.01
CA GLU A 220 13.01 -1.20 -8.24
C GLU A 220 13.83 -2.48 -8.19
N THR A 221 14.36 -2.84 -7.02
CA THR A 221 15.04 -4.12 -6.79
C THR A 221 14.10 -5.29 -7.06
N LEU A 222 12.89 -5.32 -6.47
CA LEU A 222 11.93 -6.39 -6.77
C LEU A 222 11.53 -6.43 -8.25
N GLU A 223 11.24 -5.28 -8.86
CA GLU A 223 10.84 -5.21 -10.27
C GLU A 223 11.94 -5.71 -11.22
N LEU A 224 13.21 -5.44 -10.91
CA LEU A 224 14.35 -5.97 -11.66
C LEU A 224 14.39 -7.50 -11.57
N LEU A 225 14.19 -8.05 -10.37
CA LEU A 225 14.17 -9.49 -10.13
C LEU A 225 13.00 -10.17 -10.85
N GLU A 226 11.79 -9.62 -10.74
CA GLU A 226 10.59 -10.14 -11.40
C GLU A 226 10.70 -10.11 -12.92
N ASN A 227 11.16 -8.97 -13.47
CA ASN A 227 11.39 -8.86 -14.91
C ASN A 227 12.50 -9.80 -15.38
N GLY A 228 13.57 -9.92 -14.60
CA GLY A 228 14.65 -10.86 -14.87
C GLY A 228 14.18 -12.32 -14.91
N MET A 229 13.34 -12.72 -13.95
CA MET A 229 12.75 -14.06 -13.92
C MET A 229 11.81 -14.29 -15.11
N LYS A 230 10.90 -13.34 -15.37
CA LYS A 230 9.92 -13.43 -16.45
C LYS A 230 10.57 -13.56 -17.83
N HIS A 231 11.64 -12.84 -18.07
CA HIS A 231 12.36 -12.83 -19.34
C HIS A 231 13.57 -13.76 -19.37
N ARG A 232 13.81 -14.52 -18.30
CA ARG A 232 14.96 -15.45 -18.15
C ARG A 232 16.32 -14.76 -18.32
N THR A 233 16.43 -13.53 -17.85
CA THR A 233 17.65 -12.70 -17.88
C THR A 233 18.25 -12.48 -16.48
N LEU A 234 17.60 -12.99 -15.42
CA LEU A 234 18.14 -12.87 -14.07
C LEU A 234 19.45 -13.65 -13.93
N SER A 235 20.44 -13.03 -13.29
CA SER A 235 21.76 -13.59 -13.06
C SER A 235 22.25 -13.30 -11.65
N PRO A 236 23.21 -14.08 -11.11
CA PRO A 236 23.81 -13.80 -9.80
C PRO A 236 24.37 -12.38 -9.70
N GLN A 237 24.99 -11.87 -10.77
CA GLN A 237 25.55 -10.52 -10.81
C GLN A 237 24.46 -9.44 -10.75
N ALA A 238 23.32 -9.66 -11.43
CA ALA A 238 22.20 -8.75 -11.36
C ALA A 238 21.63 -8.67 -9.93
N VAL A 239 21.50 -9.81 -9.25
CA VAL A 239 21.09 -9.86 -7.83
C VAL A 239 22.12 -9.14 -6.95
N ALA A 240 23.43 -9.39 -7.15
CA ALA A 240 24.48 -8.74 -6.39
C ALA A 240 24.45 -7.20 -6.52
N ASN A 241 24.35 -6.70 -7.75
CA ASN A 241 24.34 -5.27 -8.04
C ASN A 241 23.14 -4.59 -7.38
N THR A 242 21.93 -5.12 -7.59
CA THR A 242 20.74 -4.49 -7.01
C THR A 242 20.69 -4.61 -5.48
N THR A 243 21.27 -5.67 -4.91
CA THR A 243 21.44 -5.79 -3.45
C THR A 243 22.39 -4.72 -2.92
N ALA A 244 23.47 -4.43 -3.63
CA ALA A 244 24.41 -3.36 -3.26
C ALA A 244 23.75 -1.97 -3.35
N ASP A 245 22.96 -1.71 -4.40
CA ASP A 245 22.22 -0.46 -4.56
C ASP A 245 21.21 -0.26 -3.41
N LEU A 246 20.47 -1.32 -3.06
CA LEU A 246 19.54 -1.31 -1.94
C LEU A 246 20.24 -1.10 -0.59
N GLN A 247 21.37 -1.78 -0.36
CA GLN A 247 22.19 -1.60 0.83
C GLN A 247 22.72 -0.17 0.93
N GLN A 248 23.15 0.41 -0.20
CA GLN A 248 23.60 1.80 -0.21
C GLN A 248 22.45 2.75 0.15
N ALA A 249 21.25 2.55 -0.40
CA ALA A 249 20.07 3.34 -0.05
C ALA A 249 19.70 3.19 1.43
N TRP A 250 19.78 1.96 1.96
CA TRP A 250 19.57 1.65 3.38
C TRP A 250 20.54 2.42 4.28
N ASN A 251 21.82 2.45 3.94
CA ASN A 251 22.87 3.11 4.73
C ASN A 251 22.71 4.64 4.79
N ARG A 252 22.00 5.27 3.84
CA ARG A 252 21.74 6.73 3.86
C ARG A 252 20.95 7.19 5.10
N ARG A 253 20.30 6.26 5.82
CA ARG A 253 19.55 6.59 7.04
C ARG A 253 20.45 6.91 8.24
N GLU A 254 21.70 6.42 8.24
CA GLU A 254 22.60 6.48 9.41
C GLU A 254 22.69 7.85 10.10
N PRO A 255 22.81 8.98 9.38
CA PRO A 255 22.90 10.30 10.00
C PRO A 255 21.63 10.70 10.77
N PHE A 256 20.48 10.09 10.47
CA PHE A 256 19.17 10.54 10.92
C PHE A 256 18.54 9.65 12.01
N ILE A 257 18.99 8.41 12.14
CA ILE A 257 18.39 7.40 13.03
C ILE A 257 18.95 7.41 14.46
N ALA A 258 19.95 8.25 14.74
CA ALA A 258 20.47 8.41 16.10
C ALA A 258 19.35 8.90 17.06
N LEU A 259 19.25 8.25 18.22
CA LEU A 259 18.29 8.59 19.26
C LEU A 259 18.51 10.04 19.73
N ARG A 260 17.48 10.87 19.56
CA ARG A 260 17.48 12.22 20.12
C ARG A 260 17.15 12.14 21.61
N ALA A 261 18.04 12.68 22.45
CA ALA A 261 17.80 12.80 23.88
C ALA A 261 16.87 14.00 24.17
N GLY A 262 15.59 13.74 24.41
CA GLY A 262 14.62 14.70 24.91
C GLY A 262 14.26 15.87 23.97
N GLY A 263 13.08 16.45 24.20
CA GLY A 263 12.57 17.62 23.46
C GLY A 263 11.13 17.43 22.94
N PHE A 264 10.55 18.52 22.44
CA PHE A 264 9.24 18.49 21.77
C PHE A 264 9.34 17.80 20.41
N ARG A 265 8.25 17.12 20.01
CA ARG A 265 8.13 16.45 18.72
C ARG A 265 8.36 17.46 17.58
N ASN A 266 9.18 17.12 16.59
CA ASN A 266 9.45 17.92 15.41
C ASN A 266 9.02 17.21 14.13
N LYS A 267 9.09 17.93 12.99
CA LYS A 267 8.70 17.44 11.65
C LYS A 267 9.45 16.19 11.17
N ASP A 268 10.53 15.78 11.83
CA ASP A 268 11.36 14.63 11.43
C ASP A 268 11.09 13.41 12.31
N ASP A 269 10.36 13.56 13.42
CA ASP A 269 10.11 12.46 14.35
C ASP A 269 9.23 11.37 13.73
N ASP A 270 8.30 11.75 12.86
CA ASP A 270 7.42 10.82 12.16
C ASP A 270 8.21 9.96 11.17
N ALA A 271 9.15 10.56 10.44
CA ALA A 271 10.07 9.83 9.58
C ALA A 271 11.05 8.95 10.39
N ARG A 272 11.52 9.42 11.55
CA ARG A 272 12.36 8.60 12.47
C ARG A 272 11.62 7.41 13.04
N GLU A 273 10.36 7.59 13.42
CA GLU A 273 9.49 6.51 13.85
C GLU A 273 9.24 5.51 12.73
N LEU A 274 8.93 6.00 11.53
CA LEU A 274 8.74 5.16 10.35
C LEU A 274 9.99 4.35 10.02
N TRP A 275 11.19 4.97 10.02
CA TRP A 275 12.47 4.27 9.86
C TRP A 275 12.67 3.16 10.90
N ARG A 276 12.34 3.41 12.17
CA ARG A 276 12.42 2.40 13.24
C ARG A 276 11.50 1.22 12.96
N HIS A 277 10.26 1.47 12.55
CA HIS A 277 9.29 0.41 12.29
C HIS A 277 9.61 -0.43 11.05
N ILE A 278 10.17 0.19 10.00
CA ILE A 278 10.57 -0.56 8.82
C ILE A 278 11.93 -1.23 8.97
N SER A 279 12.64 -1.05 10.08
CA SER A 279 14.04 -1.49 10.16
C SER A 279 14.23 -3.00 10.12
N GLU A 280 13.43 -3.73 10.88
CA GLU A 280 13.45 -5.19 10.86
C GLU A 280 13.04 -5.76 9.49
N PRO A 281 11.89 -5.40 8.89
CA PRO A 281 11.52 -5.95 7.59
C PRO A 281 12.46 -5.51 6.46
N ALA A 282 13.03 -4.31 6.52
CA ALA A 282 14.07 -3.86 5.59
C ALA A 282 15.33 -4.73 5.64
N GLN A 283 15.77 -5.09 6.85
CA GLN A 283 16.92 -5.96 7.04
C GLN A 283 16.62 -7.38 6.55
N ASN A 284 15.44 -7.93 6.89
CA ASN A 284 15.02 -9.25 6.41
C ASN A 284 14.98 -9.32 4.87
N TYR A 285 14.54 -8.24 4.22
CA TYR A 285 14.53 -8.16 2.76
C TYR A 285 15.96 -8.16 2.17
N LEU A 286 16.87 -7.39 2.76
CA LEU A 286 18.30 -7.41 2.39
C LEU A 286 18.95 -8.78 2.63
N ASP A 287 18.64 -9.42 3.74
CA ASP A 287 19.19 -10.75 4.09
C ASP A 287 18.68 -11.83 3.14
N ALA A 288 17.43 -11.77 2.71
CA ALA A 288 16.87 -12.66 1.70
C ALA A 288 17.58 -12.49 0.34
N LEU A 289 17.84 -11.25 -0.08
CA LEU A 289 18.59 -10.95 -1.30
C LEU A 289 20.04 -11.47 -1.24
N ASN A 290 20.70 -11.26 -0.11
CA ASN A 290 22.05 -11.80 0.13
C ASN A 290 22.07 -13.33 0.12
N THR A 291 21.05 -13.97 0.69
CA THR A 291 20.90 -15.43 0.70
C THR A 291 20.70 -15.97 -0.71
N LEU A 292 19.76 -15.40 -1.47
CA LEU A 292 19.54 -15.76 -2.88
C LEU A 292 20.82 -15.64 -3.70
N HIS A 293 21.53 -14.52 -3.55
CA HIS A 293 22.80 -14.30 -4.25
C HIS A 293 23.84 -15.37 -3.90
N LYS A 294 24.04 -15.62 -2.59
CA LYS A 294 25.01 -16.59 -2.09
C LYS A 294 24.69 -18.02 -2.54
N ASP A 295 23.45 -18.46 -2.38
CA ASP A 295 23.04 -19.82 -2.73
C ASP A 295 23.10 -20.03 -4.25
N TRP A 296 22.81 -19.00 -5.04
CA TRP A 296 23.00 -19.04 -6.49
C TRP A 296 24.48 -19.12 -6.90
N GLN A 297 25.36 -18.31 -6.29
CA GLN A 297 26.80 -18.41 -6.55
C GLN A 297 27.36 -19.80 -6.19
N ASN A 298 26.81 -20.43 -5.16
CA ASN A 298 27.19 -21.77 -4.72
C ASN A 298 26.53 -22.90 -5.51
N HIS A 299 25.80 -22.58 -6.59
CA HIS A 299 25.11 -23.56 -7.44
C HIS A 299 24.14 -24.44 -6.64
N ALA A 300 23.40 -23.84 -5.70
CA ALA A 300 22.36 -24.54 -4.96
C ALA A 300 21.30 -25.15 -5.90
N GLU A 301 20.65 -26.21 -5.42
CA GLU A 301 19.62 -26.92 -6.17
C GLU A 301 18.47 -25.98 -6.60
N PRO A 302 17.82 -26.21 -7.75
CA PRO A 302 16.77 -25.32 -8.28
C PRO A 302 15.63 -25.03 -7.30
N GLN A 303 15.26 -26.01 -6.46
CA GLN A 303 14.24 -25.82 -5.44
C GLN A 303 14.67 -24.77 -4.41
N ARG A 304 15.92 -24.81 -3.96
CA ARG A 304 16.47 -23.85 -2.99
C ARG A 304 16.44 -22.44 -3.54
N LEU A 305 16.84 -22.25 -4.80
CA LEU A 305 16.78 -20.94 -5.47
C LEU A 305 15.34 -20.43 -5.64
N SER A 306 14.39 -21.34 -5.89
CA SER A 306 12.97 -20.99 -5.91
C SER A 306 12.49 -20.52 -4.53
N ASP A 307 12.93 -21.18 -3.46
CA ASP A 307 12.57 -20.84 -2.09
C ASP A 307 13.18 -19.48 -1.67
N ASP A 308 14.44 -19.24 -2.03
CA ASP A 308 15.13 -17.97 -1.75
C ASP A 308 14.49 -16.81 -2.54
N TYR A 309 14.15 -17.02 -3.82
CA TYR A 309 13.42 -16.02 -4.61
C TYR A 309 12.05 -15.70 -3.97
N TYR A 310 11.34 -16.72 -3.50
CA TYR A 310 10.09 -16.52 -2.78
C TYR A 310 10.29 -15.71 -1.50
N ALA A 311 11.34 -16.01 -0.71
CA ALA A 311 11.68 -15.25 0.49
C ALA A 311 11.98 -13.77 0.18
N VAL A 312 12.62 -13.47 -0.95
CA VAL A 312 12.87 -12.09 -1.39
C VAL A 312 11.55 -11.33 -1.66
N THR A 313 10.63 -11.91 -2.42
CA THR A 313 9.31 -11.30 -2.67
C THR A 313 8.57 -11.05 -1.35
N ARG A 314 8.63 -12.01 -0.42
CA ARG A 314 7.99 -11.90 0.90
C ARG A 314 8.62 -10.82 1.78
N GLY A 315 9.94 -10.71 1.77
CA GLY A 315 10.66 -9.65 2.48
C GLY A 315 10.21 -8.26 2.04
N TYR A 316 10.05 -8.06 0.73
CA TYR A 316 9.53 -6.80 0.19
C TYR A 316 8.07 -6.56 0.58
N ASP A 317 7.19 -7.56 0.48
CA ASP A 317 5.79 -7.44 0.87
C ASP A 317 5.64 -7.02 2.35
N ALA A 318 6.43 -7.63 3.24
CA ALA A 318 6.44 -7.30 4.66
C ALA A 318 6.94 -5.86 4.89
N LEU A 319 8.01 -5.45 4.21
CA LEU A 319 8.52 -4.08 4.24
C LEU A 319 7.47 -3.07 3.79
N LEU A 320 6.87 -3.28 2.62
CA LEU A 320 5.86 -2.40 2.05
C LEU A 320 4.63 -2.33 2.96
N SER A 321 4.22 -3.45 3.54
CA SER A 321 3.09 -3.49 4.46
C SER A 321 3.36 -2.67 5.73
N GLN A 322 4.53 -2.84 6.37
CA GLN A 322 4.90 -2.08 7.57
C GLN A 322 5.07 -0.59 7.28
N TYR A 323 5.70 -0.25 6.15
CA TYR A 323 5.81 1.13 5.68
C TYR A 323 4.42 1.76 5.51
N ASN A 324 3.53 1.10 4.77
CA ASN A 324 2.18 1.58 4.54
C ASN A 324 1.39 1.68 5.84
N ARG A 325 1.54 0.74 6.77
CA ARG A 325 0.87 0.74 8.09
C ARG A 325 1.22 1.99 8.88
N GLN A 326 2.49 2.35 8.92
CA GLN A 326 2.99 3.41 9.79
C GLN A 326 2.91 4.80 9.14
N ALA A 327 3.05 4.87 7.82
CA ALA A 327 2.74 6.09 7.07
C ALA A 327 1.29 6.55 7.34
N ARG A 328 0.35 5.63 7.60
CA ARG A 328 -1.06 5.96 7.93
C ARG A 328 -1.26 6.57 9.33
N ALA A 329 -0.42 6.23 10.31
CA ALA A 329 -0.63 6.63 11.70
C ALA A 329 -0.13 8.06 11.98
N ASN A 330 0.81 8.54 11.15
CA ASN A 330 1.55 9.77 11.39
C ASN A 330 1.50 10.78 10.23
N PHE A 331 0.92 10.43 9.06
CA PHE A 331 0.84 11.32 7.89
C PHE A 331 -0.55 11.40 7.27
#